data_AF-A0A3M1F5I3-F1
#
_entry.id   AF-A0A3M1F5I3-F1
#
_cell.length_a   1.000
_cell.length_b   1.000
_cell.length_c   1.000
_cell.angle_alpha   90.00
_cell.angle_beta   90.00
_cell.angle_gamma   90.00
#
_symmetry.space_group_name_H-M   'P 1'
#
loop_
_entity.id
_entity.type
_entity.pdbx_description
1 polymer ?
#
loop_
_entity_poly.entity_id
_entity_poly.type
_entity_poly.pdbx_seq_one_letter_code
_entity_poly.pdbx_strand_id
1 'polypeptide(L)'
;MTEQKINLAITQDERQPLLDRRLITATCTTESTTPSKALLRKALAKAAGAPQDLVVIRSVHTSYGTNQALITACVYEKKESLQQIELAHLQKRNQKEEPKQEQTQEKTEEKAEQAESKDQGGEETAQGEDSAASDAKTE
;
A
#
# COMPACT_ATOMS: atom_id res chain seq x y z
N MET A 1 -4.14 17.59 -12.43
CA MET A 1 -3.54 16.25 -12.62
C MET A 1 -2.57 16.37 -13.78
N THR A 2 -1.27 16.23 -13.52
CA THR A 2 -0.23 16.41 -14.54
C THR A 2 -0.22 15.19 -15.47
N GLU A 3 -0.48 15.39 -16.76
CA GLU A 3 -0.28 14.33 -17.76
C GLU A 3 1.22 14.07 -17.91
N GLN A 4 1.70 12.97 -17.33
CA GLN A 4 3.08 12.53 -17.46
C GLN A 4 3.20 11.66 -18.71
N LYS A 5 3.96 12.13 -19.71
CA LYS A 5 4.31 11.34 -20.88
C LYS A 5 5.37 10.29 -20.49
N ILE A 6 5.02 9.03 -20.69
CA ILE A 6 5.89 7.89 -20.37
C ILE A 6 6.23 7.15 -21.65
N ASN A 7 7.51 7.02 -21.92
CA ASN A 7 8.02 6.14 -22.97
C ASN A 7 8.52 4.86 -22.31
N LEU A 8 7.83 3.75 -22.56
CA LEU A 8 8.19 2.44 -22.03
C LEU A 8 8.66 1.53 -23.16
N ALA A 9 9.87 1.00 -23.03
CA ALA A 9 10.45 0.02 -23.95
C ALA A 9 10.68 -1.29 -23.20
N ILE A 10 10.11 -2.40 -23.71
CA ILE A 10 10.38 -3.74 -23.16
C ILE A 10 11.71 -4.21 -23.74
N THR A 11 12.66 -4.48 -22.86
CA THR A 11 14.01 -4.93 -23.23
C THR A 11 14.07 -6.45 -23.27
N GLN A 12 13.38 -7.12 -22.35
CA GLN A 12 13.42 -8.58 -22.19
C GLN A 12 12.07 -9.08 -21.70
N ASP A 13 11.62 -10.19 -22.28
CA ASP A 13 10.38 -10.87 -21.95
C ASP A 13 10.64 -12.38 -21.93
N GLU A 14 10.71 -12.94 -20.74
CA GLU A 14 10.99 -14.36 -20.52
C GLU A 14 9.78 -15.06 -19.94
N ARG A 15 9.30 -16.09 -20.64
CA ARG A 15 8.26 -16.96 -20.12
C ARG A 15 8.85 -17.97 -19.15
N GLN A 16 8.25 -18.09 -17.96
CA GLN A 16 8.59 -19.06 -16.93
C GLN A 16 7.41 -20.02 -16.68
N PRO A 17 7.30 -21.13 -17.44
CA PRO A 17 6.15 -22.03 -17.38
C PRO A 17 5.93 -22.68 -16.01
N LEU A 18 7.01 -22.94 -15.25
CA LEU A 18 6.92 -23.58 -13.93
C LEU A 18 6.18 -22.72 -12.89
N LEU A 19 6.12 -21.40 -13.13
CA LEU A 19 5.56 -20.42 -12.20
C LEU A 19 4.34 -19.70 -12.80
N ASP A 20 3.86 -20.14 -13.97
CA ASP A 20 2.78 -19.51 -14.74
C ASP A 20 2.94 -17.98 -14.85
N ARG A 21 4.19 -17.52 -15.07
CA ARG A 21 4.51 -16.09 -15.16
C ARG A 21 5.47 -15.75 -16.30
N ARG A 22 5.42 -14.49 -16.73
CA ARG A 22 6.41 -13.85 -17.60
C ARG A 22 7.21 -12.84 -16.79
N LEU A 23 8.52 -12.93 -16.86
CA LEU A 23 9.43 -11.95 -16.30
C LEU A 23 9.73 -10.91 -17.38
N ILE A 24 9.26 -9.69 -17.14
CA ILE A 24 9.43 -8.58 -18.07
C ILE A 24 10.39 -7.57 -17.46
N THR A 25 11.44 -7.25 -18.21
CA THR A 25 12.34 -6.14 -17.92
C THR A 25 12.09 -5.04 -18.93
N ALA A 26 11.73 -3.86 -18.43
CA ALA A 26 11.41 -2.71 -19.25
C ALA A 26 12.19 -1.47 -18.81
N THR A 27 12.59 -0.64 -19.76
CA THR A 27 13.17 0.67 -19.51
C THR A 27 12.10 1.73 -19.70
N CYS A 28 11.92 2.57 -18.69
CA CYS A 28 11.04 3.71 -18.71
C CYS A 28 11.87 5.00 -18.82
N THR A 29 11.57 5.82 -19.83
CA THR A 29 12.16 7.16 -19.97
C THR A 29 11.07 8.20 -19.74
N THR A 30 11.36 9.16 -18.87
CA THR A 30 10.45 10.26 -18.53
C THR A 30 11.13 11.61 -18.70
N GLU A 31 10.36 12.68 -18.85
CA GLU A 31 10.93 14.02 -19.10
C GLU A 31 11.25 14.78 -17.80
N SER A 32 10.52 14.51 -16.71
CA SER A 32 10.65 15.31 -15.48
C SER A 32 10.69 14.47 -14.20
N THR A 33 9.63 13.72 -13.90
CA THR A 33 9.49 13.03 -12.62
C THR A 33 9.30 11.54 -12.85
N THR A 34 9.91 10.73 -11.99
CA THR A 34 9.66 9.29 -11.98
C THR A 34 8.18 9.04 -11.68
N PRO A 35 7.45 8.35 -12.57
CA PRO A 35 6.02 8.17 -12.45
C PRO A 35 5.68 7.26 -11.26
N SER A 36 4.45 7.40 -10.76
CA SER A 36 3.94 6.49 -9.72
C SER A 36 3.87 5.06 -10.23
N LYS A 37 3.98 4.06 -9.34
CA LYS A 37 3.94 2.65 -9.78
C LYS A 37 2.55 2.26 -10.28
N ALA A 38 1.48 2.91 -9.81
CA ALA A 38 0.14 2.80 -10.39
C ALA A 38 0.13 3.07 -11.90
N LEU A 39 0.75 4.18 -12.31
CA LEU A 39 0.79 4.59 -13.70
C LEU A 39 1.71 3.65 -14.51
N LEU A 40 2.87 3.29 -13.97
CA LEU A 40 3.77 2.30 -14.58
C LEU A 40 3.09 0.95 -14.78
N ARG A 41 2.31 0.49 -13.81
CA ARG A 41 1.57 -0.78 -13.86
C ARG A 41 0.52 -0.75 -14.97
N LYS A 42 -0.21 0.36 -15.12
CA LYS A 42 -1.16 0.55 -16.24
C LYS A 42 -0.45 0.56 -17.59
N ALA A 43 0.69 1.25 -17.70
CA ALA A 43 1.49 1.28 -18.93
C ALA A 43 2.05 -0.11 -19.29
N LEU A 44 2.59 -0.83 -18.30
CA LEU A 44 3.09 -2.19 -18.47
C LEU A 44 1.99 -3.19 -18.82
N ALA A 45 0.84 -3.12 -18.18
CA ALA A 45 -0.32 -3.96 -18.49
C ALA A 45 -0.76 -3.78 -19.96
N LYS A 46 -0.83 -2.52 -20.42
CA LYS A 46 -1.13 -2.20 -21.83
C LYS A 46 -0.06 -2.74 -22.78
N ALA A 47 1.23 -2.59 -22.44
CA ALA A 47 2.34 -3.05 -23.27
C ALA A 47 2.42 -4.60 -23.33
N ALA A 48 2.14 -5.28 -22.23
CA ALA A 48 2.20 -6.73 -22.11
C ALA A 48 0.92 -7.46 -22.56
N GLY A 49 -0.18 -6.73 -22.78
CA GLY A 49 -1.48 -7.31 -23.17
C GLY A 49 -2.17 -8.08 -22.03
N ALA A 50 -1.87 -7.74 -20.77
CA ALA A 50 -2.38 -8.43 -19.59
C ALA A 50 -3.24 -7.49 -18.73
N PRO A 51 -4.20 -8.01 -17.95
CA PRO A 51 -4.98 -7.19 -17.02
C PRO A 51 -4.08 -6.63 -15.90
N GLN A 52 -4.41 -5.43 -15.43
CA GLN A 52 -3.65 -4.70 -14.41
C GLN A 52 -3.48 -5.49 -13.10
N ASP A 53 -4.47 -6.32 -12.76
CA ASP A 53 -4.49 -7.17 -11.56
C ASP A 53 -3.41 -8.27 -11.56
N LEU A 54 -2.99 -8.71 -12.75
CA LEU A 54 -2.01 -9.80 -12.91
C LEU A 54 -0.58 -9.29 -13.08
N VAL A 55 -0.39 -7.97 -13.09
CA VAL A 55 0.92 -7.33 -13.24
C VAL A 55 1.43 -6.86 -11.88
N VAL A 56 2.56 -7.43 -11.46
CA VAL A 56 3.21 -7.09 -10.20
C VAL A 56 4.55 -6.45 -10.50
N ILE A 57 4.74 -5.21 -10.05
CA ILE A 57 6.05 -4.53 -10.13
C ILE A 57 6.89 -4.97 -8.93
N ARG A 58 8.03 -5.60 -9.21
CA ARG A 58 8.95 -6.09 -8.18
C ARG A 58 9.91 -4.98 -7.73
N SER A 59 10.55 -4.33 -8.70
CA SER A 59 11.52 -3.27 -8.46
C SER A 59 11.46 -2.22 -9.56
N VAL A 60 11.72 -0.98 -9.16
CA VAL A 60 11.95 0.16 -10.03
C VAL A 60 13.30 0.73 -9.62
N HIS A 61 14.29 0.64 -10.50
CA HIS A 61 15.63 1.15 -10.27
C HIS A 61 15.85 2.37 -11.14
N THR A 62 15.92 3.55 -10.52
CA THR A 62 16.18 4.82 -11.21
C THR A 62 17.67 5.03 -11.36
N SER A 63 18.14 5.31 -12.58
CA SER A 63 19.52 5.67 -12.83
C SER A 63 19.78 7.11 -12.38
N TYR A 64 20.90 7.35 -11.70
CA TYR A 64 21.26 8.70 -11.26
C TYR A 64 21.73 9.55 -12.45
N GLY A 65 21.33 10.82 -12.48
CA GLY A 65 21.73 11.77 -13.51
C GLY A 65 21.05 11.59 -14.87
N THR A 66 20.20 10.56 -15.04
CA THR A 66 19.38 10.36 -16.22
C THR A 66 17.92 10.14 -15.82
N ASN A 67 16.96 10.59 -16.65
CA ASN A 67 15.54 10.37 -16.37
C ASN A 67 15.07 8.98 -16.84
N GLN A 68 15.91 7.96 -16.59
CA GLN A 68 15.66 6.57 -16.97
C GLN A 68 15.47 5.70 -15.72
N ALA A 69 14.52 4.78 -15.82
CA ALA A 69 14.26 3.79 -14.78
C ALA A 69 14.17 2.39 -15.39
N LEU A 70 14.93 1.46 -14.83
CA LEU A 70 14.82 0.04 -15.11
C LEU A 70 13.73 -0.56 -14.24
N ILE A 71 12.77 -1.22 -14.87
CA ILE A 71 11.61 -1.81 -14.20
C ILE A 71 11.66 -3.32 -14.41
N THR A 72 11.49 -4.05 -13.31
CA THR A 72 11.31 -5.51 -13.35
C THR A 72 9.90 -5.83 -12.86
N ALA A 73 9.13 -6.48 -13.72
CA ALA A 73 7.73 -6.84 -13.46
C ALA A 73 7.48 -8.33 -13.76
N CYS A 74 6.62 -8.93 -12.94
CA CYS A 74 6.09 -10.27 -13.15
C CYS A 74 4.67 -10.14 -13.69
N VAL A 75 4.38 -10.79 -14.81
CA VAL A 75 3.03 -10.89 -15.38
C VAL A 75 2.55 -12.32 -15.23
N TYR A 76 1.49 -12.53 -14.45
CA TYR A 76 0.95 -13.85 -14.17
C TYR A 76 -0.15 -14.23 -15.17
N GLU A 77 -0.30 -15.53 -15.44
CA GLU A 77 -1.43 -16.05 -16.23
C GLU A 77 -2.70 -16.20 -15.38
N LYS A 78 -2.56 -16.50 -14.07
CA LYS A 78 -3.66 -16.76 -13.13
C LYS A 78 -3.51 -15.97 -11.82
N LYS A 79 -4.64 -15.63 -11.17
CA LYS A 79 -4.65 -14.96 -9.86
C LYS A 79 -4.15 -15.86 -8.72
N GLU A 80 -4.39 -17.17 -8.81
CA GLU A 80 -3.94 -18.15 -7.81
C GLU A 80 -2.42 -18.21 -7.73
N SER A 81 -1.74 -18.29 -8.88
CA SER A 81 -0.28 -18.31 -8.97
C SER A 81 0.33 -17.03 -8.38
N LEU A 82 -0.30 -15.87 -8.62
CA LEU A 82 0.12 -14.60 -8.02
C LEU A 82 0.04 -14.66 -6.48
N GLN A 83 -1.06 -15.16 -5.93
CA GLN A 83 -1.26 -15.22 -4.48
C GLN A 83 -0.30 -16.19 -3.79
N GLN A 84 0.00 -17.33 -4.43
CA GLN A 84 0.88 -18.36 -3.88
C GLN A 84 2.36 -17.98 -3.98
N ILE A 85 2.78 -17.36 -5.08
CA ILE A 85 4.20 -17.11 -5.38
C ILE A 85 4.65 -15.77 -4.80
N GLU A 86 3.84 -14.71 -4.88
CA GLU A 86 4.29 -13.39 -4.44
C GLU A 86 4.19 -13.17 -2.95
N LEU A 87 5.16 -12.42 -2.42
CA LEU A 87 5.19 -12.07 -1.02
C LEU A 87 4.02 -11.15 -0.66
N ALA A 88 3.40 -11.39 0.50
CA ALA A 88 2.25 -10.62 0.98
C ALA A 88 2.48 -9.10 1.03
N HIS A 89 3.73 -8.65 1.27
CA HIS A 89 4.05 -7.22 1.29
C HIS A 89 4.07 -6.59 -0.11
N LEU A 90 4.42 -7.36 -1.16
CA LEU A 90 4.36 -6.90 -2.54
C LEU A 90 2.92 -6.81 -3.04
N GLN A 91 2.07 -7.76 -2.65
CA GLN A 91 0.64 -7.72 -2.97
C GLN A 91 -0.01 -6.46 -2.38
N LYS A 92 0.21 -6.19 -1.08
CA LYS A 92 -0.33 -5.00 -0.40
C LYS A 92 0.16 -3.68 -1.02
N ARG A 93 1.44 -3.60 -1.41
CA ARG A 93 2.01 -2.38 -2.01
C ARG A 93 1.47 -2.12 -3.40
N ASN A 94 1.28 -3.17 -4.21
CA ASN A 94 0.74 -3.03 -5.55
C ASN A 94 -0.78 -2.74 -5.55
N GLN A 95 -1.53 -3.26 -4.57
CA GLN A 95 -2.96 -2.97 -4.39
C GLN A 95 -3.23 -1.56 -3.84
N LYS A 96 -2.42 -1.08 -2.89
CA LYS A 96 -2.61 0.24 -2.26
C LYS A 96 -2.44 1.44 -3.19
N GLU A 97 -1.81 1.27 -4.34
CA GLU A 97 -1.53 2.36 -5.27
C GLU A 97 -2.68 2.63 -6.25
N GLU A 98 -3.83 1.97 -6.13
CA GLU A 98 -5.03 2.50 -6.79
C GLU A 98 -5.41 3.82 -6.11
N PRO A 99 -5.47 4.94 -6.86
CA PRO A 99 -6.01 6.16 -6.29
C PRO A 99 -7.42 5.83 -5.88
N LYS A 100 -7.68 5.93 -4.57
CA LYS A 100 -9.02 5.89 -3.99
C LYS A 100 -9.78 7.10 -4.53
N GLN A 101 -10.25 7.01 -5.78
CA GLN A 101 -11.21 7.96 -6.32
C GLN A 101 -12.53 7.65 -5.62
N GLU A 102 -12.91 8.60 -4.75
CA GLU A 102 -14.27 8.89 -4.30
C GLU A 102 -15.04 7.75 -3.61
N GLN A 103 -14.78 7.56 -2.31
CA GLN A 103 -15.84 7.33 -1.32
C GLN A 103 -15.40 7.94 0.01
N THR A 104 -15.59 9.25 0.14
CA THR A 104 -15.47 9.98 1.40
C THR A 104 -16.55 11.04 1.38
N GLN A 105 -17.78 10.63 1.70
CA GLN A 105 -18.91 11.44 2.17
C GLN A 105 -20.14 10.53 2.34
N GLU A 106 -20.09 9.58 3.28
CA GLU A 106 -21.33 8.99 3.84
C GLU A 106 -21.09 8.18 5.13
N LYS A 107 -20.12 8.60 5.97
CA LYS A 107 -19.91 7.96 7.28
C LYS A 107 -19.51 8.96 8.36
N THR A 108 -20.36 9.98 8.54
CA THR A 108 -20.21 10.95 9.63
C THR A 108 -21.49 11.10 10.48
N GLU A 109 -22.64 10.53 10.11
CA GLU A 109 -23.86 10.67 10.93
C GLU A 109 -24.10 9.55 11.96
N GLU A 110 -23.41 8.40 11.89
CA GLU A 110 -23.60 7.31 12.87
C GLU A 110 -22.57 7.33 14.03
N LYS A 111 -22.13 8.53 14.43
CA LYS A 111 -21.30 8.74 15.64
C LYS A 111 -21.73 9.99 16.41
N ALA A 112 -23.04 10.29 16.38
CA ALA A 112 -23.65 11.37 17.19
C ALA A 112 -24.69 10.86 18.21
N GLU A 113 -25.23 9.63 18.07
CA GLU A 113 -26.30 9.14 18.96
C GLU A 113 -25.85 8.29 20.17
N GLN A 114 -24.55 8.00 20.34
CA GLN A 114 -24.06 7.22 21.49
C GLN A 114 -23.43 8.05 22.62
N ALA A 115 -23.54 9.38 22.56
CA ALA A 115 -23.01 10.28 23.57
C ALA A 115 -24.03 10.77 24.62
N GLU A 116 -25.34 10.45 24.48
CA GLU A 116 -26.39 10.99 25.36
C GLU A 116 -27.01 10.01 26.38
N SER A 117 -26.49 8.78 26.55
CA SER A 117 -27.10 7.81 27.49
C SER A 117 -26.18 7.34 28.64
N LYS A 118 -25.32 8.21 29.17
CA LYS A 118 -24.55 7.89 30.39
C LYS A 118 -24.38 9.05 31.38
N ASP A 119 -25.33 9.97 31.37
CA ASP A 119 -25.58 10.90 32.47
C ASP A 119 -26.66 10.30 33.38
N GLN A 120 -26.24 9.57 34.41
CA GLN A 120 -26.94 9.47 35.71
C GLN A 120 -26.21 8.52 36.65
N GLY A 121 -25.74 9.07 37.78
CA GLY A 121 -25.56 8.33 39.03
C GLY A 121 -24.12 8.22 39.52
N GLY A 122 -23.67 9.22 40.29
CA GLY A 122 -22.43 9.12 41.05
C GLY A 122 -22.04 10.42 41.76
N GLU A 123 -22.94 10.93 42.60
CA GLU A 123 -22.74 12.06 43.52
C GLU A 123 -21.95 11.60 44.77
N GLU A 124 -21.01 12.46 45.21
CA GLU A 124 -20.39 12.69 46.54
C GLU A 124 -20.09 11.51 47.49
N THR A 125 -18.96 11.43 48.22
CA THR A 125 -18.36 12.35 49.22
C THR A 125 -16.88 11.96 49.43
N ALA A 126 -15.88 12.85 49.44
CA ALA A 126 -15.46 13.78 50.51
C ALA A 126 -14.97 13.13 51.82
N GLN A 127 -13.80 13.64 52.29
CA GLN A 127 -13.09 13.45 53.57
C GLN A 127 -12.24 12.16 53.71
N GLY A 128 -10.96 12.17 54.06
CA GLY A 128 -10.13 13.17 54.76
C GLY A 128 -9.67 12.60 56.11
N GLU A 129 -8.42 12.89 56.49
CA GLU A 129 -7.77 12.68 57.81
C GLU A 129 -7.01 11.35 57.99
N ASP A 130 -5.67 11.38 57.99
CA ASP A 130 -4.75 11.69 59.10
C ASP A 130 -4.55 10.50 60.05
N SER A 131 -3.31 10.03 60.17
CA SER A 131 -2.59 9.90 61.44
C SER A 131 -1.40 8.94 61.35
N ALA A 132 -0.41 9.28 62.18
CA ALA A 132 0.95 8.79 62.20
C ALA A 132 1.16 7.54 63.07
N ALA A 133 2.43 7.07 63.05
CA ALA A 133 3.07 6.15 63.99
C ALA A 133 2.68 4.65 63.81
N SER A 134 3.55 3.67 63.94
CA SER A 134 4.83 3.54 64.65
C SER A 134 5.57 2.26 64.20
N ASP A 135 6.90 2.29 64.32
CA ASP A 135 7.78 1.20 64.79
C ASP A 135 7.61 -0.26 64.30
N ALA A 136 8.67 -0.82 63.70
CA ALA A 136 9.64 -1.70 64.40
C ALA A 136 10.28 -2.80 63.51
N LYS A 137 11.60 -2.96 63.74
CA LYS A 137 12.45 -4.16 63.60
C LYS A 137 12.88 -4.63 62.19
N THR A 138 14.17 -4.58 61.86
CA THR A 138 15.30 -5.44 62.30
C THR A 138 15.27 -6.82 61.63
N GLU A 139 16.11 -7.01 60.60
CA GLU A 139 17.31 -7.86 60.61
C GLU A 139 18.18 -7.55 59.38
#